data_AF-W2CY83-F1
#
_entry.id   AF-W2CY83-F1
#
_cell.length_a   1.000
_cell.length_b   1.000
_cell.length_c   1.000
_cell.angle_alpha   90.00
_cell.angle_beta   90.00
_cell.angle_gamma   90.00
#
_symmetry.space_group_name_H-M   'P 1'
#
loop_
_entity.id
_entity.type
_entity.pdbx_description
1 polymer ?
#
loop_
_entity_poly.entity_id
_entity_poly.type
_entity_poly.pdbx_seq_one_letter_code
_entity_poly.pdbx_strand_id
1 'polypeptide(L)'
;AAVRDFETETNLSVICDDGSLYSFNVKYADEPEKLSVEMADFLSQSDGRLPANRADIYFKELGRESPMLVKLLMKTIKQSNRRTIRHIGARQFGLEFLLRGLYVHNNLLYFHLSVKNETYLPYPIDMISFKVVDKKVVKRTAIQERVLQPLRAYNQPMRVRGNGSERMVFAFEGFSLPDDKQLEVTIHERNGGRTLAFRVQNEDLLRARRIDHLKLQWR
;
A
#
# COMPACT_ATOMS: atom_id res chain seq x y z
N ALA A 1 22.23 -0.57 27.45
CA ALA A 1 21.22 0.45 27.82
C ALA A 1 20.01 -0.09 28.61
N ALA A 2 19.80 -1.42 28.72
CA ALA A 2 18.66 -2.00 29.46
C ALA A 2 19.05 -2.63 30.82
N VAL A 3 20.30 -2.48 31.24
CA VAL A 3 20.84 -3.01 32.50
C VAL A 3 21.33 -1.82 33.31
N ARG A 4 20.98 -1.79 34.60
CA ARG A 4 21.53 -0.86 35.58
C ARG A 4 23.05 -1.00 35.55
N ASP A 5 23.77 0.11 35.42
CA ASP A 5 25.24 0.18 35.28
C ASP A 5 25.81 -0.12 33.87
N PHE A 6 25.00 0.01 32.80
CA PHE A 6 25.55 0.06 31.44
C PHE A 6 26.19 1.43 31.16
N GLU A 7 27.49 1.54 31.40
CA GLU A 7 28.25 2.80 31.32
C GLU A 7 28.57 3.27 29.89
N THR A 8 28.57 2.36 28.91
CA THR A 8 28.93 2.71 27.53
C THR A 8 27.75 3.31 26.77
N GLU A 9 28.01 4.36 25.99
CA GLU A 9 27.03 4.85 25.02
C GLU A 9 26.85 3.80 23.91
N THR A 10 25.60 3.58 23.50
CA THR A 10 25.28 2.77 22.32
C THR A 10 24.41 3.59 21.36
N ASN A 11 24.06 3.02 20.21
CA ASN A 11 23.24 3.68 19.21
C ASN A 11 21.95 2.89 18.92
N LEU A 12 20.87 3.62 18.65
CA LEU A 12 19.61 3.09 18.13
C LEU A 12 19.36 3.76 16.78
N SER A 13 19.05 2.98 15.76
CA SER A 13 18.64 3.48 14.45
C SER A 13 17.22 3.01 14.14
N VAL A 14 16.36 3.95 13.75
CA VAL A 14 14.97 3.68 13.38
C VAL A 14 14.75 4.09 11.94
N ILE A 15 14.26 3.15 11.12
CA ILE A 15 13.92 3.38 9.72
C ILE A 15 12.39 3.37 9.61
N CYS A 16 11.82 4.47 9.11
CA CYS A 16 10.39 4.62 8.87
C CYS A 16 10.00 4.17 7.44
N ASP A 17 8.70 3.92 7.23
CA ASP A 17 8.16 3.45 5.95
C ASP A 17 8.32 4.47 4.80
N ASP A 18 8.40 5.75 5.17
CA ASP A 18 8.66 6.91 4.30
C ASP A 18 10.14 7.10 3.95
N GLY A 19 11.03 6.23 4.44
CA GLY A 19 12.46 6.27 4.16
C GLY A 19 13.25 7.19 5.09
N SER A 20 12.63 7.79 6.09
CA SER A 20 13.38 8.54 7.11
C SER A 20 14.12 7.59 8.04
N LEU A 21 15.41 7.85 8.24
CA LEU A 21 16.30 7.18 9.17
C LEU A 21 16.58 8.14 10.32
N TYR A 22 16.27 7.73 11.55
CA TYR A 22 16.61 8.45 12.76
C TYR A 22 17.69 7.69 13.51
N SER A 23 18.80 8.37 13.84
CA SER A 23 19.86 7.81 14.68
C SER A 23 19.85 8.47 16.07
N PHE A 24 20.00 7.67 17.12
CA PHE A 24 20.00 8.12 18.50
C PHE A 24 21.21 7.54 19.21
N ASN A 25 21.92 8.38 19.96
CA ASN A 25 22.83 7.88 20.99
C ASN A 25 21.99 7.57 22.23
N VAL A 26 22.16 6.37 22.78
CA VAL A 26 21.37 5.83 23.88
C VAL A 26 22.31 5.48 25.03
N LYS A 27 21.97 5.98 26.22
CA LYS A 27 22.61 5.64 27.48
C LYS A 27 21.57 5.20 28.49
N TYR A 28 21.98 4.40 29.48
CA TYR A 28 21.11 4.07 30.60
C TYR A 28 20.88 5.33 31.46
N ALA A 29 19.65 5.50 31.96
CA ALA A 29 19.28 6.53 32.92
C ALA A 29 18.22 5.96 33.87
N ASP A 30 18.42 6.08 35.19
CA ASP A 30 17.45 5.60 36.19
C ASP A 30 16.11 6.36 36.10
N GLU A 31 16.17 7.66 35.74
CA GLU A 31 15.00 8.51 35.53
C GLU A 31 15.09 9.18 34.15
N PRO A 32 14.50 8.59 33.10
CA PRO A 32 14.58 9.14 31.74
C PRO A 32 13.72 10.41 31.58
N GLU A 33 14.35 11.50 31.13
CA GLU A 33 13.65 12.78 30.85
C GLU A 33 12.68 12.72 29.67
N LYS A 34 12.91 11.80 28.72
CA LYS A 34 12.08 11.60 27.53
C LYS A 34 11.63 10.15 27.43
N LEU A 35 10.32 9.94 27.56
CA LEU A 35 9.69 8.62 27.43
C LEU A 35 9.17 8.33 26.02
N SER A 36 8.91 9.37 25.23
CA SER A 36 8.39 9.26 23.87
C SER A 36 9.16 10.16 22.91
N VAL A 37 9.38 9.65 21.70
CA VAL A 37 9.99 10.37 20.60
C VAL A 37 9.02 10.31 19.43
N GLU A 38 8.52 11.47 19.02
CA GLU A 38 7.71 11.58 17.81
C GLU A 38 8.62 11.68 16.59
N MET A 39 8.45 10.75 15.66
CA MET A 39 9.14 10.79 14.37
C MET A 39 8.29 11.61 13.42
N ALA A 40 8.76 12.84 13.15
CA ALA A 40 8.11 13.75 12.24
C ALA A 40 8.15 13.19 10.81
N ASP A 41 6.98 12.80 10.29
CA ASP A 41 6.82 12.50 8.86
C ASP A 41 7.18 13.75 8.05
N PHE A 42 7.75 13.61 6.85
CA PHE A 42 7.99 14.76 5.96
C PHE A 42 6.72 15.58 5.68
N LEU A 43 5.54 14.97 5.79
CA LEU A 43 4.26 15.66 5.66
C LEU A 43 3.87 16.48 6.91
N SER A 44 4.63 16.39 8.00
CA SER A 44 4.39 17.20 9.20
C SER A 44 4.80 18.66 8.97
N GLN A 45 3.94 19.59 9.39
CA GLN A 45 4.09 21.04 9.21
C GLN A 45 5.14 21.64 10.16
N SER A 46 6.33 21.05 10.24
CA SER A 46 7.46 21.74 10.86
C SER A 46 7.93 22.86 9.92
N ASP A 47 8.51 23.94 10.46
CA ASP A 47 9.01 25.14 9.76
C ASP A 47 10.18 24.88 8.77
N GLY A 48 10.11 23.79 8.00
CA GLY A 48 11.14 23.34 7.06
C GLY A 48 12.41 22.79 7.70
N ARG A 49 12.51 22.78 9.04
CA ARG A 49 13.68 22.28 9.78
C ARG A 49 13.49 20.82 10.12
N LEU A 50 14.13 19.95 9.34
CA LEU A 50 14.24 18.54 9.67
C LEU A 50 15.11 18.34 10.92
N PRO A 51 14.83 17.33 11.77
CA PRO A 51 15.67 17.00 12.93
C PRO A 51 17.11 16.70 12.51
N ALA A 52 18.10 17.18 13.27
CA ALA A 52 19.52 16.99 12.96
C ALA A 52 19.96 15.52 12.95
N ASN A 53 19.19 14.64 13.61
CA ASN A 53 19.45 13.22 13.68
C ASN A 53 18.71 12.40 12.61
N ARG A 54 18.08 13.08 11.64
CA ARG A 54 17.36 12.47 10.52
C ARG A 54 18.24 12.45 9.27
N ALA A 55 18.25 11.32 8.57
CA ALA A 55 18.70 11.15 7.21
C ALA A 55 17.59 10.52 6.35
N ASP A 56 17.68 10.62 5.03
CA ASP A 56 16.77 9.92 4.13
C ASP A 56 17.51 8.75 3.45
N ILE A 57 16.87 7.58 3.40
CA ILE A 57 17.39 6.38 2.76
C ILE A 57 16.47 5.88 1.64
N TYR A 58 17.04 5.12 0.72
CA TYR A 58 16.32 4.47 -0.36
C TYR A 58 16.17 2.98 -0.06
N PHE A 59 14.96 2.45 -0.29
CA PHE A 59 14.73 1.00 -0.26
C PHE A 59 15.01 0.42 -1.64
N LYS A 60 15.86 -0.61 -1.70
CA LYS A 60 16.24 -1.28 -2.96
C LYS A 60 15.03 -1.74 -3.79
N GLU A 61 13.97 -2.19 -3.12
CA GLU A 61 12.72 -2.66 -3.73
C GLU A 61 11.92 -1.57 -4.47
N LEU A 62 12.14 -0.29 -4.13
CA LEU A 62 11.52 0.85 -4.81
C LEU A 62 12.37 1.32 -6.01
N GLY A 63 13.46 0.61 -6.32
CA GLY A 63 14.35 0.93 -7.43
C GLY A 63 15.02 2.28 -7.25
N ARG A 64 14.68 3.24 -8.12
CA ARG A 64 15.25 4.60 -8.12
C ARG A 64 14.32 5.63 -7.47
N GLU A 65 13.17 5.20 -6.96
CA GLU A 65 12.19 6.09 -6.36
C GLU A 65 12.47 6.32 -4.88
N SER A 66 12.34 7.58 -4.45
CA SER A 66 12.32 7.88 -3.02
C SER A 66 11.01 7.38 -2.41
N PRO A 67 11.02 6.83 -1.18
CA PRO A 67 9.79 6.28 -0.58
C PRO A 67 8.74 7.38 -0.33
N MET A 68 9.20 8.60 -0.09
CA MET A 68 8.37 9.80 -0.05
C MET A 68 7.61 10.07 -1.35
N LEU A 69 8.29 9.98 -2.50
CA LEU A 69 7.62 10.18 -3.79
C LEU A 69 6.57 9.10 -4.04
N VAL A 70 6.88 7.84 -3.73
CA VAL A 70 5.91 6.73 -3.80
C VAL A 70 4.68 7.02 -2.94
N LYS A 71 4.86 7.46 -1.68
CA LYS A 71 3.78 7.84 -0.78
C LYS A 71 2.93 9.00 -1.32
N LEU A 72 3.57 10.02 -1.88
CA LEU A 72 2.89 11.18 -2.46
C LEU A 72 2.09 10.81 -3.72
N LEU A 73 2.64 9.95 -4.58
CA LEU A 73 1.94 9.41 -5.74
C LEU A 73 0.69 8.64 -5.32
N MET A 74 0.81 7.76 -4.32
CA MET A 74 -0.33 7.00 -3.80
C MET A 74 -1.41 7.90 -3.19
N LYS A 75 -1.01 8.91 -2.39
CA LYS A 75 -1.91 9.96 -1.87
C LYS A 75 -2.65 10.66 -3.01
N THR A 76 -1.92 11.11 -4.02
CA THR A 76 -2.50 11.88 -5.13
C THR A 76 -3.41 11.02 -6.02
N ILE A 77 -3.08 9.75 -6.26
CA ILE A 77 -3.96 8.79 -6.95
C ILE A 77 -5.29 8.64 -6.20
N LYS A 78 -5.23 8.42 -4.88
CA LYS A 78 -6.44 8.29 -4.04
C LYS A 78 -7.30 9.56 -4.06
N GLN A 79 -6.67 10.72 -3.89
CA GLN A 79 -7.36 12.02 -3.83
C GLN A 79 -7.99 12.40 -5.17
N SER A 80 -7.24 12.24 -6.28
CA SER A 80 -7.76 12.52 -7.62
C SER A 80 -8.94 11.63 -8.00
N ASN A 81 -9.02 10.44 -7.42
CA ASN A 81 -10.12 9.48 -7.54
C ASN A 81 -10.55 9.17 -8.99
N ARG A 82 -9.62 9.30 -9.95
CA ARG A 82 -9.94 9.12 -11.37
C ARG A 82 -10.35 7.68 -11.66
N ARG A 83 -11.42 7.55 -12.46
CA ARG A 83 -11.92 6.27 -12.96
C ARG A 83 -11.45 6.05 -14.40
N THR A 84 -10.33 5.35 -14.55
CA THR A 84 -9.69 5.11 -15.84
C THR A 84 -9.96 3.72 -16.39
N ILE A 85 -10.27 2.74 -15.52
CA ILE A 85 -10.68 1.38 -15.87
C ILE A 85 -12.15 1.22 -15.50
N ARG A 86 -13.02 0.84 -16.45
CA ARG A 86 -14.48 0.77 -16.22
C ARG A 86 -15.05 -0.64 -16.30
N HIS A 87 -14.28 -1.59 -16.82
CA HIS A 87 -14.71 -2.96 -17.10
C HIS A 87 -14.26 -4.01 -16.06
N ILE A 88 -13.50 -3.60 -15.03
CA ILE A 88 -12.94 -4.52 -14.04
C ILE A 88 -13.51 -4.26 -12.65
N GLY A 89 -14.09 -5.30 -12.09
CA GLY A 89 -14.61 -5.33 -10.72
C GLY A 89 -15.61 -6.46 -10.50
N ALA A 90 -16.14 -6.52 -9.30
CA ALA A 90 -17.15 -7.49 -8.87
C ALA A 90 -18.23 -6.79 -8.04
N ARG A 91 -19.47 -7.25 -8.19
CA ARG A 91 -20.60 -6.75 -7.41
C ARG A 91 -21.43 -7.93 -6.90
N GLN A 92 -21.48 -8.09 -5.58
CA GLN A 92 -22.18 -9.18 -4.90
C GLN A 92 -22.46 -8.81 -3.45
N PHE A 93 -23.48 -9.39 -2.82
CA PHE A 93 -23.81 -9.15 -1.40
C PHE A 93 -24.08 -7.68 -1.04
N GLY A 94 -24.51 -6.85 -2.01
CA GLY A 94 -24.64 -5.40 -1.85
C GLY A 94 -23.30 -4.67 -1.70
N LEU A 95 -22.19 -5.32 -2.07
CA LEU A 95 -20.86 -4.74 -2.13
C LEU A 95 -20.44 -4.59 -3.59
N GLU A 96 -19.68 -3.54 -3.88
CA GLU A 96 -19.08 -3.28 -5.18
C GLU A 96 -17.58 -3.08 -4.97
N PHE A 97 -16.76 -4.02 -5.47
CA PHE A 97 -15.31 -4.01 -5.37
C PHE A 97 -14.68 -3.85 -6.75
N LEU A 98 -14.00 -2.74 -7.00
CA LEU A 98 -13.61 -2.33 -8.34
C LEU A 98 -12.13 -1.95 -8.42
N LEU A 99 -11.53 -2.27 -9.56
CA LEU A 99 -10.29 -1.63 -10.02
C LEU A 99 -10.65 -0.31 -10.71
N ARG A 100 -10.33 0.81 -10.07
CA ARG A 100 -10.62 2.16 -10.59
C ARG A 100 -9.60 2.63 -11.62
N GLY A 101 -8.34 2.24 -11.44
CA GLY A 101 -7.26 2.60 -12.35
C GLY A 101 -5.97 1.85 -12.06
N LEU A 102 -5.17 1.71 -13.12
CA LEU A 102 -3.80 1.21 -13.08
C LEU A 102 -2.88 2.32 -13.57
N TYR A 103 -1.79 2.54 -12.83
CA TYR A 103 -0.80 3.54 -13.15
C TYR A 103 0.61 2.95 -13.07
N VAL A 104 1.55 3.56 -13.79
CA VAL A 104 2.96 3.16 -13.78
C VAL A 104 3.87 4.38 -13.64
N HIS A 105 4.91 4.27 -12.80
CA HIS A 105 5.98 5.26 -12.66
C HIS A 105 7.27 4.54 -12.24
N ASN A 106 8.37 4.76 -12.97
CA ASN A 106 9.69 4.18 -12.69
C ASN A 106 9.67 2.70 -12.25
N ASN A 107 9.02 1.87 -13.08
CA ASN A 107 8.83 0.43 -12.89
C ASN A 107 8.00 0.03 -11.66
N LEU A 108 7.27 0.96 -11.04
CA LEU A 108 6.26 0.65 -10.02
C LEU A 108 4.87 0.70 -10.62
N LEU A 109 4.06 -0.31 -10.33
CA LEU A 109 2.64 -0.39 -10.70
C LEU A 109 1.76 0.01 -9.52
N TYR A 110 0.80 0.91 -9.76
CA TYR A 110 -0.13 1.39 -8.75
C TYR A 110 -1.56 0.95 -9.07
N PHE A 111 -2.14 0.17 -8.16
CA PHE A 111 -3.52 -0.32 -8.23
C PHE A 111 -4.41 0.59 -7.39
N HIS A 112 -5.28 1.36 -8.05
CA HIS A 112 -6.30 2.16 -7.36
C HIS A 112 -7.58 1.34 -7.24
N LEU A 113 -7.89 0.90 -6.02
CA LEU A 113 -9.05 0.06 -5.72
C LEU A 113 -10.14 0.87 -5.01
N SER A 114 -11.40 0.46 -5.17
CA SER A 114 -12.49 0.94 -4.34
C SER A 114 -13.42 -0.17 -3.93
N VAL A 115 -13.94 -0.05 -2.71
CA VAL A 115 -15.05 -0.86 -2.21
C VAL A 115 -16.18 0.07 -1.79
N LYS A 116 -17.39 -0.20 -2.26
CA LYS A 116 -18.62 0.48 -1.86
C LYS A 116 -19.55 -0.54 -1.22
N ASN A 117 -20.13 -0.18 -0.08
CA ASN A 117 -21.12 -0.98 0.63
C ASN A 117 -22.48 -0.28 0.50
N GLU A 118 -23.43 -0.93 -0.16
CA GLU A 118 -24.80 -0.44 -0.37
C GLU A 118 -25.77 -1.03 0.66
N THR A 119 -25.26 -1.86 1.58
CA THR A 119 -26.04 -2.42 2.69
C THR A 119 -25.86 -1.59 3.95
N TYR A 120 -26.77 -1.73 4.92
CA TYR A 120 -26.60 -1.17 6.25
C TYR A 120 -25.61 -1.97 7.12
N LEU A 121 -25.38 -3.25 6.78
CA LEU A 121 -24.48 -4.12 7.52
C LEU A 121 -23.02 -3.76 7.20
N PRO A 122 -22.21 -3.33 8.19
CA PRO A 122 -20.80 -3.00 7.96
C PRO A 122 -20.04 -4.19 7.39
N TYR A 123 -18.99 -3.91 6.62
CA TYR A 123 -18.10 -4.91 6.06
C TYR A 123 -16.73 -4.80 6.75
N PRO A 124 -16.45 -5.58 7.80
CA PRO A 124 -15.13 -5.62 8.42
C PRO A 124 -14.15 -6.29 7.45
N ILE A 125 -13.12 -5.56 7.03
CA ILE A 125 -12.13 -6.09 6.08
C ILE A 125 -11.13 -6.93 6.87
N ASP A 126 -10.92 -8.16 6.43
CA ASP A 126 -9.84 -9.00 6.94
C ASP A 126 -8.55 -8.72 6.19
N MET A 127 -8.57 -8.95 4.88
CA MET A 127 -7.43 -8.79 3.99
C MET A 127 -7.88 -8.52 2.55
N ILE A 128 -7.02 -7.82 1.79
CA ILE A 128 -7.03 -7.85 0.33
C ILE A 128 -5.83 -8.67 -0.13
N SER A 129 -6.09 -9.70 -0.95
CA SER A 129 -5.04 -10.57 -1.51
C SER A 129 -4.88 -10.36 -3.01
N PHE A 130 -3.66 -10.55 -3.48
CA PHE A 130 -3.26 -10.45 -4.89
C PHE A 130 -2.57 -11.76 -5.27
N LYS A 131 -3.13 -12.49 -6.23
CA LYS A 131 -2.63 -13.81 -6.63
C LYS A 131 -2.55 -13.94 -8.13
N VAL A 132 -1.42 -14.37 -8.66
CA VAL A 132 -1.34 -14.84 -10.05
C VAL A 132 -1.90 -16.26 -10.10
N VAL A 133 -2.94 -16.45 -10.92
CA VAL A 133 -3.67 -17.71 -11.08
C VAL A 133 -3.76 -18.09 -12.56
N ASP A 134 -3.97 -19.37 -12.84
CA ASP A 134 -4.25 -19.85 -14.20
C ASP A 134 -5.58 -19.27 -14.72
N LYS A 135 -5.62 -18.87 -15.98
CA LYS A 135 -6.88 -18.74 -16.72
C LYS A 135 -7.48 -20.14 -16.79
N LYS A 136 -8.78 -20.32 -16.51
CA LYS A 136 -9.39 -21.66 -16.48
C LYS A 136 -9.23 -22.34 -17.85
N VAL A 137 -8.26 -23.24 -17.98
CA VAL A 137 -8.11 -24.15 -19.11
C VAL A 137 -8.58 -25.53 -18.64
N VAL A 138 -9.51 -26.14 -19.38
CA VAL A 138 -10.19 -27.42 -19.09
C VAL A 138 -9.23 -28.63 -18.91
N LYS A 139 -7.89 -28.43 -18.98
CA LYS A 139 -6.88 -29.48 -19.10
C LYS A 139 -5.74 -29.49 -18.06
N ARG A 140 -5.83 -28.78 -16.92
CA ARG A 140 -4.79 -28.86 -15.88
C ARG A 140 -5.35 -29.29 -14.52
N THR A 141 -4.77 -30.36 -13.99
CA THR A 141 -5.05 -30.93 -12.65
C THR A 141 -4.26 -30.23 -11.54
N ALA A 142 -3.24 -29.44 -11.88
CA ALA A 142 -2.40 -28.70 -10.95
C ALA A 142 -2.66 -27.19 -11.08
N ILE A 143 -3.17 -26.57 -10.01
CA ILE A 143 -3.37 -25.13 -9.88
C ILE A 143 -2.10 -24.55 -9.24
N GLN A 144 -1.41 -23.66 -9.94
CA GLN A 144 -0.28 -22.92 -9.37
C GLN A 144 -0.70 -21.48 -9.07
N GLU A 145 -0.82 -21.16 -7.78
CA GLU A 145 -1.03 -19.80 -7.29
C GLU A 145 0.29 -19.18 -6.84
N ARG A 146 0.59 -17.97 -7.31
CA ARG A 146 1.69 -17.16 -6.77
C ARG A 146 1.13 -15.92 -6.10
N VAL A 147 1.31 -15.82 -4.78
CA VAL A 147 0.94 -14.62 -4.02
C VAL A 147 1.86 -13.46 -4.41
N LEU A 148 1.29 -12.30 -4.69
CA LEU A 148 2.02 -11.05 -4.89
C LEU A 148 1.85 -10.17 -3.65
N GLN A 149 2.98 -9.71 -3.10
CA GLN A 149 2.99 -8.79 -1.97
C GLN A 149 3.15 -7.35 -2.49
N PRO A 150 2.31 -6.41 -2.05
CA PRO A 150 2.52 -5.00 -2.38
C PRO A 150 3.78 -4.50 -1.67
N LEU A 151 4.57 -3.69 -2.37
CA LEU A 151 5.71 -2.97 -1.79
C LEU A 151 5.22 -1.91 -0.81
N ARG A 152 4.13 -1.21 -1.15
CA ARG A 152 3.48 -0.22 -0.27
C ARG A 152 1.96 -0.30 -0.40
N ALA A 153 1.26 0.04 0.68
CA ALA A 153 -0.19 0.16 0.71
C ALA A 153 -0.57 1.52 1.32
N TYR A 154 -1.59 2.16 0.76
CA TYR A 154 -2.07 3.47 1.20
C TYR A 154 -3.57 3.47 1.42
N ASN A 155 -3.99 3.99 2.58
CA ASN A 155 -5.35 3.94 3.11
C ASN A 155 -5.88 2.50 3.20
N GLN A 156 -5.48 1.78 4.25
CA GLN A 156 -5.93 0.41 4.56
C GLN A 156 -7.02 0.43 5.64
N PRO A 157 -8.29 0.72 5.29
CA PRO A 157 -9.38 0.69 6.26
C PRO A 157 -9.62 -0.73 6.75
N MET A 158 -9.85 -0.85 8.06
CA MET A 158 -10.22 -2.11 8.70
C MET A 158 -11.71 -2.45 8.50
N ARG A 159 -12.50 -1.53 7.94
CA ARG A 159 -13.92 -1.73 7.64
C ARG A 159 -14.46 -0.74 6.61
N VAL A 160 -15.50 -1.16 5.91
CA VAL A 160 -16.40 -0.29 5.15
C VAL A 160 -17.70 -0.18 5.92
N ARG A 161 -18.06 1.04 6.34
CA ARG A 161 -19.35 1.28 7.02
C ARG A 161 -20.51 0.95 6.08
N GLY A 162 -21.69 0.68 6.64
CA GLY A 162 -22.91 0.57 5.85
C GLY A 162 -23.19 1.87 5.09
N ASN A 163 -23.68 1.76 3.86
CA ASN A 163 -23.83 2.89 2.92
C ASN A 163 -22.53 3.71 2.71
N GLY A 164 -21.37 3.11 2.99
CA GLY A 164 -20.07 3.76 2.93
C GLY A 164 -19.28 3.35 1.69
N SER A 165 -18.16 4.04 1.47
CA SER A 165 -17.18 3.64 0.48
C SER A 165 -15.76 3.95 0.93
N GLU A 166 -14.84 3.11 0.51
CA GLU A 166 -13.42 3.25 0.79
C GLU A 166 -12.59 3.09 -0.48
N ARG A 167 -11.40 3.70 -0.47
CA ARG A 167 -10.47 3.69 -1.61
C ARG A 167 -9.07 3.40 -1.13
N MET A 168 -8.39 2.46 -1.76
CA MET A 168 -7.05 2.04 -1.41
C MET A 168 -6.14 2.18 -2.63
N VAL A 169 -4.85 2.40 -2.39
CA VAL A 169 -3.82 2.32 -3.43
C VAL A 169 -2.76 1.33 -2.98
N PHE A 170 -2.38 0.42 -3.87
CA PHE A 170 -1.29 -0.54 -3.63
C PHE A 170 -0.21 -0.35 -4.69
N ALA A 171 1.05 -0.32 -4.27
CA ALA A 171 2.20 -0.22 -5.15
C ALA A 171 2.90 -1.59 -5.23
N PHE A 172 3.24 -2.03 -6.43
CA PHE A 172 3.97 -3.27 -6.71
C PHE A 172 5.20 -2.96 -7.55
N GLU A 173 6.20 -3.82 -7.46
CA GLU A 173 7.20 -3.91 -8.52
C GLU A 173 6.51 -4.21 -9.86
N GLY A 174 7.00 -3.64 -10.94
CA GLY A 174 6.49 -3.88 -12.28
C GLY A 174 6.62 -5.35 -12.67
N PHE A 175 5.54 -5.92 -13.19
CA PHE A 175 5.51 -7.30 -13.68
C PHE A 175 4.63 -7.39 -14.93
N SER A 176 4.88 -8.44 -15.71
CA SER A 176 3.97 -8.92 -16.75
C SER A 176 3.40 -10.29 -16.37
N LEU A 177 2.32 -10.66 -17.02
CA LEU A 177 1.67 -11.97 -16.85
C LEU A 177 1.80 -12.77 -18.14
N PRO A 178 2.14 -14.06 -18.08
CA PRO A 178 2.01 -14.96 -19.22
C PRO A 178 0.56 -15.02 -19.74
N ASP A 179 0.39 -15.39 -21.01
CA ASP A 179 -0.91 -15.41 -21.67
C ASP A 179 -1.93 -16.36 -21.01
N ASP A 180 -1.46 -17.45 -20.38
CA ASP A 180 -2.26 -18.43 -19.66
C ASP A 180 -2.52 -18.08 -18.19
N LYS A 181 -2.01 -16.93 -17.72
CA LYS A 181 -2.17 -16.44 -16.34
C LYS A 181 -2.96 -15.14 -16.27
N GLN A 182 -3.52 -14.87 -15.11
CA GLN A 182 -4.20 -13.62 -14.78
C GLN A 182 -3.97 -13.28 -13.30
N LEU A 183 -4.08 -12.01 -12.95
CA LEU A 183 -4.05 -11.57 -11.56
C LEU A 183 -5.47 -11.60 -11.00
N GLU A 184 -5.69 -12.35 -9.93
CA GLU A 184 -6.89 -12.29 -9.11
C GLU A 184 -6.66 -11.37 -7.91
N VAL A 185 -7.58 -10.43 -7.71
CA VAL A 185 -7.59 -9.52 -6.56
C VAL A 185 -8.86 -9.80 -5.76
N THR A 186 -8.69 -10.17 -4.50
CA THR A 186 -9.79 -10.65 -3.65
C THR A 186 -9.84 -9.86 -2.35
N ILE A 187 -11.05 -9.45 -1.95
CA ILE A 187 -11.31 -8.83 -0.65
C ILE A 187 -12.11 -9.80 0.22
N HIS A 188 -11.62 -10.02 1.45
CA HIS A 188 -12.19 -10.95 2.41
C HIS A 188 -12.83 -10.23 3.59
N GLU A 189 -13.98 -10.73 4.00
CA GLU A 189 -14.68 -10.29 5.21
C GLU A 189 -14.09 -10.99 6.44
N ARG A 190 -13.83 -10.23 7.50
CA ARG A 190 -13.41 -10.81 8.79
C ARG A 190 -14.57 -11.54 9.45
N ASN A 191 -14.36 -12.81 9.78
CA ASN A 191 -15.35 -13.66 10.45
C ASN A 191 -16.71 -13.71 9.70
N GLY A 192 -16.67 -13.65 8.36
CA GLY A 192 -17.87 -13.65 7.52
C GLY A 192 -17.67 -14.37 6.19
N GLY A 193 -18.76 -14.52 5.44
CA GLY A 193 -18.77 -15.26 4.17
C GLY A 193 -18.69 -14.39 2.92
N ARG A 194 -18.77 -13.05 3.05
CA ARG A 194 -18.83 -12.15 1.89
C ARG A 194 -17.42 -11.93 1.31
N THR A 195 -17.05 -12.74 0.32
CA THR A 195 -15.80 -12.59 -0.44
C THR A 195 -16.11 -12.11 -1.85
N LEU A 196 -15.37 -11.10 -2.32
CA LEU A 196 -15.48 -10.61 -3.71
C LEU A 196 -14.11 -10.69 -4.38
N ALA A 197 -14.08 -11.12 -5.63
CA ALA A 197 -12.87 -11.21 -6.42
C ALA A 197 -13.11 -10.69 -7.84
N PHE A 198 -12.12 -9.99 -8.40
CA PHE A 198 -12.07 -9.67 -9.82
C PHE A 198 -10.71 -10.08 -10.40
N ARG A 199 -10.64 -10.17 -11.72
CA ARG A 199 -9.43 -10.56 -12.45
C ARG A 199 -8.92 -9.43 -13.33
N VAL A 200 -7.61 -9.31 -13.42
CA VAL A 200 -6.87 -8.34 -14.25
C VAL A 200 -6.02 -9.14 -15.23
N GLN A 201 -6.16 -8.86 -16.52
CA GLN A 201 -5.37 -9.54 -17.55
C GLN A 201 -4.08 -8.78 -17.85
N ASN A 202 -3.16 -9.42 -18.58
CA ASN A 202 -1.90 -8.79 -18.97
C ASN A 202 -2.14 -7.52 -19.81
N GLU A 203 -3.13 -7.52 -20.70
CA GLU A 203 -3.48 -6.37 -21.53
C GLU A 203 -3.92 -5.16 -20.70
N ASP A 204 -4.55 -5.39 -19.56
CA ASP A 204 -4.95 -4.32 -18.63
C ASP A 204 -3.72 -3.70 -17.95
N LEU A 205 -2.74 -4.53 -17.57
CA LEU A 205 -1.46 -4.09 -17.00
C LEU A 205 -0.65 -3.27 -18.01
N LEU A 206 -0.57 -3.74 -19.26
CA LEU A 206 0.15 -3.05 -20.34
C LEU A 206 -0.49 -1.70 -20.71
N ARG A 207 -1.78 -1.52 -20.40
CA ARG A 207 -2.52 -0.24 -20.57
C ARG A 207 -2.47 0.65 -19.33
N ALA A 208 -1.66 0.32 -18.32
CA ALA A 208 -1.45 1.17 -17.16
C ALA A 208 -0.99 2.56 -17.58
N ARG A 209 -1.60 3.59 -17.00
CA ARG A 209 -1.32 4.97 -17.38
C ARG A 209 -0.04 5.47 -16.74
N ARG A 210 0.85 6.06 -17.53
CA ARG A 210 2.03 6.74 -16.99
C ARG A 210 1.63 7.89 -16.08
N ILE A 211 2.36 8.02 -14.98
CA ILE A 211 2.32 9.20 -14.12
C ILE A 211 3.41 10.14 -14.60
N ASP A 212 3.08 10.97 -15.60
CA ASP A 212 4.01 11.99 -16.11
C ASP A 212 3.76 13.35 -15.44
N HIS A 213 2.50 13.64 -15.08
CA HIS A 213 2.07 14.93 -14.52
C HIS A 213 0.91 14.78 -13.54
N LEU A 214 1.02 13.90 -12.52
CA LEU A 214 0.15 14.15 -11.36
C LEU A 214 0.56 15.52 -10.82
N LYS A 215 -0.33 16.51 -10.88
CA LYS A 215 -0.19 17.75 -10.12
C LYS A 215 -0.09 17.31 -8.67
N LEU A 216 1.14 17.14 -8.17
CA LEU A 216 1.40 16.70 -6.82
C LEU A 216 0.68 17.70 -5.92
N GLN A 217 -0.38 17.24 -5.26
CA GLN A 217 -1.11 18.09 -4.35
C GLN A 217 -0.35 18.06 -3.03
N TRP A 218 0.52 19.06 -2.88
CA TRP A 218 1.29 19.32 -1.66
C TRP A 218 0.42 19.84 -0.50
N ARG A 219 -0.90 19.94 -0.70
CA ARG A 219 -1.85 20.46 0.28
C ARG A 219 -2.61 19.34 1.02
#